data_AF-A0A968KBG5-F1
#
_entry.id   AF-A0A968KBG5-F1
#
_cell.length_a   1.000
_cell.length_b   1.000
_cell.length_c   1.000
_cell.angle_alpha   90.00
_cell.angle_beta   90.00
_cell.angle_gamma   90.00
#
_symmetry.space_group_name_H-M   'P 1'
#
loop_
_entity.id
_entity.type
_entity.pdbx_description
1 polymer ?
#
loop_
_entity_poly.entity_id
_entity_poly.type
_entity_poly.pdbx_seq_one_letter_code
_entity_poly.pdbx_strand_id
1 'polypeptide(L)'
;MNNERSSEDVVVLTEGALVVPIAGMQLMDDGVAQMVEWVRSRRAECLPSDFDSYENVRNRVKTLFPHDMVDGSGRALTGNELLVELAGRKCYDSFGRKAGRPTNAGYIANTQRYDPPHASIEYHAKMSFFVGGVSRRVSHELIRHYVGADRDEEGSPSQESTRYVEHAGRFVAHPAILHN
;
A
#
# COMPACT_ATOMS: atom_id res chain seq x y z
N MET A 1 49.75 10.31 12.66
CA MET A 1 49.95 9.73 11.33
C MET A 1 48.88 10.30 10.42
N ASN A 2 49.33 10.96 9.37
CA ASN A 2 48.54 11.76 8.45
C ASN A 2 47.52 10.88 7.72
N ASN A 3 46.25 11.30 7.73
CA ASN A 3 45.33 10.91 6.67
C ASN A 3 45.07 12.20 5.88
N GLU A 4 45.83 12.36 4.81
CA GLU A 4 45.66 13.42 3.83
C GLU A 4 44.21 13.36 3.32
N ARG A 5 43.41 14.39 3.63
CA ARG A 5 42.12 14.57 2.97
C ARG A 5 42.41 14.93 1.52
N SER A 6 42.33 13.94 0.63
CA SER A 6 42.11 14.23 -0.79
C SER A 6 40.89 15.13 -0.89
N SER A 7 40.94 16.16 -1.73
CA SER A 7 39.75 16.94 -2.09
C SER A 7 38.68 15.99 -2.60
N GLU A 8 37.72 15.63 -1.75
CA GLU A 8 36.56 14.85 -2.20
C GLU A 8 35.82 15.71 -3.21
N ASP A 9 35.72 15.22 -4.45
CA ASP A 9 34.97 15.89 -5.50
C ASP A 9 33.56 16.18 -4.98
N VAL A 10 33.16 17.45 -5.05
CA VAL A 10 31.79 17.85 -4.71
C VAL A 10 30.85 17.23 -5.75
N VAL A 11 29.98 16.32 -5.31
CA VAL A 11 28.96 15.68 -6.13
C VAL A 11 27.64 16.40 -5.93
N VAL A 12 27.15 17.01 -6.99
CA VAL A 12 25.79 17.57 -7.04
C VAL A 12 24.91 16.61 -7.83
N LEU A 13 23.94 15.99 -7.15
CA LEU A 13 22.93 15.17 -7.79
C LEU A 13 21.96 16.08 -8.56
N THR A 14 21.94 15.91 -9.88
CA THR A 14 21.04 16.63 -10.80
C THR A 14 19.89 15.75 -11.31
N GLU A 15 19.93 14.46 -10.99
CA GLU A 15 18.86 13.51 -11.33
C GLU A 15 17.64 13.71 -10.42
N GLY A 16 16.48 13.24 -10.89
CA GLY A 16 15.25 13.26 -10.09
C GLY A 16 15.36 12.39 -8.84
N ALA A 17 14.55 12.71 -7.83
CA ALA A 17 14.45 11.89 -6.63
C ALA A 17 13.98 10.46 -6.98
N LEU A 18 14.59 9.46 -6.35
CA LEU A 18 14.14 8.08 -6.43
C LEU A 18 13.03 7.87 -5.41
N VAL A 19 11.84 7.49 -5.86
CA VAL A 19 10.72 7.10 -5.00
C VAL A 19 10.20 5.76 -5.50
N VAL A 20 10.47 4.69 -4.77
CA VAL A 20 10.13 3.33 -5.19
C VAL A 20 9.39 2.58 -4.09
N PRO A 21 8.29 1.87 -4.40
CA PRO A 21 7.65 1.00 -3.44
C PRO A 21 8.56 -0.20 -3.14
N ILE A 22 8.78 -0.48 -1.87
CA ILE A 22 9.62 -1.61 -1.40
C ILE A 22 8.82 -2.68 -0.65
N ALA A 23 7.61 -2.34 -0.19
CA ALA A 23 6.70 -3.29 0.43
C ALA A 23 5.24 -2.85 0.28
N GLY A 24 4.33 -3.82 0.34
CA GLY A 24 2.88 -3.62 0.41
C GLY A 24 2.21 -4.79 1.13
N MET A 25 0.92 -4.65 1.46
CA MET A 25 0.19 -5.69 2.17
C MET A 25 -0.16 -6.88 1.28
N GLN A 26 -0.34 -8.04 1.89
CA GLN A 26 -0.84 -9.26 1.28
C GLN A 26 -1.94 -9.87 2.17
N LEU A 27 -2.89 -10.55 1.54
CA LEU A 27 -3.88 -11.32 2.28
C LEU A 27 -3.21 -12.56 2.88
N MET A 28 -3.50 -12.85 4.15
CA MET A 28 -3.16 -14.13 4.77
C MET A 28 -4.31 -15.10 4.52
N ASP A 29 -4.18 -15.96 3.51
CA ASP A 29 -5.29 -16.80 3.05
C ASP A 29 -5.90 -17.66 4.17
N ASP A 30 -5.08 -18.24 5.06
CA ASP A 30 -5.58 -19.00 6.21
C ASP A 30 -6.35 -18.14 7.22
N GLY A 31 -5.91 -16.90 7.42
CA GLY A 31 -6.63 -15.94 8.26
C GLY A 31 -7.97 -15.53 7.65
N VAL A 32 -8.01 -15.35 6.33
CA VAL A 32 -9.26 -15.09 5.59
C VAL A 32 -10.18 -16.32 5.65
N ALA A 33 -9.65 -17.54 5.57
CA ALA A 33 -10.45 -18.75 5.75
C ALA A 33 -11.06 -18.86 7.15
N GLN A 34 -10.31 -18.53 8.21
CA GLN A 34 -10.86 -18.47 9.58
C GLN A 34 -11.94 -17.39 9.72
N MET A 35 -11.75 -16.23 9.10
CA MET A 35 -12.79 -15.19 9.02
C MET A 35 -14.06 -15.73 8.34
N VAL A 36 -13.92 -16.55 7.29
CA VAL A 36 -15.06 -17.18 6.62
C VAL A 36 -15.77 -18.16 7.53
N GLU A 37 -15.07 -18.99 8.31
CA GLU A 37 -15.71 -19.86 9.30
C GLU A 37 -16.51 -19.07 10.34
N TRP A 38 -15.98 -17.92 10.76
CA TRP A 38 -16.69 -17.01 11.66
C TRP A 38 -17.98 -16.42 11.06
N VAL A 39 -17.93 -16.04 9.78
CA VAL A 39 -19.11 -15.57 9.03
C VAL A 39 -20.10 -16.72 8.85
N ARG A 40 -19.64 -17.92 8.50
CA ARG A 40 -20.46 -19.12 8.28
C ARG A 40 -21.30 -19.45 9.51
N SER A 41 -20.75 -19.32 10.70
CA SER A 41 -21.47 -19.64 11.94
C SER A 41 -22.59 -18.62 12.29
N ARG A 42 -22.75 -17.53 11.53
CA ARG A 42 -23.70 -16.44 11.80
C ARG A 42 -24.58 -16.07 10.62
N ARG A 43 -24.00 -16.07 9.42
CA ARG A 43 -24.58 -15.59 8.16
C ARG A 43 -24.08 -16.46 6.99
N ALA A 44 -24.35 -17.77 7.04
CA ALA A 44 -23.90 -18.71 6.02
C ALA A 44 -24.43 -18.35 4.62
N GLU A 45 -25.61 -17.75 4.53
CA GLU A 45 -26.26 -17.29 3.30
C GLU A 45 -25.49 -16.17 2.56
N CYS A 46 -24.60 -15.47 3.27
CA CYS A 46 -23.74 -14.43 2.72
C CYS A 46 -22.47 -14.98 2.04
N LEU A 47 -22.15 -16.25 2.24
CA LEU A 47 -20.94 -16.86 1.69
C LEU A 47 -21.19 -17.43 0.28
N PRO A 48 -20.15 -17.48 -0.58
CA PRO A 48 -20.22 -18.18 -1.85
C PRO A 48 -20.52 -19.67 -1.63
N SER A 49 -21.47 -20.24 -2.38
CA SER A 49 -21.81 -21.66 -2.27
C SER A 49 -20.69 -22.59 -2.73
N ASP A 50 -19.76 -22.07 -3.54
CA ASP A 50 -18.59 -22.77 -4.07
C ASP A 50 -17.32 -22.56 -3.23
N PHE A 51 -17.41 -21.94 -2.04
CA PHE A 51 -16.23 -21.67 -1.20
C PHE A 51 -15.46 -22.94 -0.81
N ASP A 52 -16.14 -24.06 -0.56
CA ASP A 52 -15.50 -25.34 -0.21
C ASP A 52 -15.26 -26.26 -1.42
N SER A 53 -15.57 -25.80 -2.63
CA SER A 53 -15.36 -26.58 -3.86
C SER A 53 -13.89 -26.66 -4.30
N TYR A 54 -12.99 -25.96 -3.61
CA TYR A 54 -11.57 -25.90 -3.93
C TYR A 54 -10.73 -26.42 -2.77
N GLU A 55 -9.80 -27.34 -3.05
CA GLU A 55 -8.87 -27.87 -2.04
C GLU A 55 -7.87 -26.80 -1.58
N ASN A 56 -7.41 -25.95 -2.51
CA ASN A 56 -6.42 -24.93 -2.21
C ASN A 56 -7.07 -23.68 -1.57
N VAL A 57 -6.56 -23.26 -0.41
CA VAL A 57 -7.11 -22.13 0.36
C VAL A 57 -7.13 -20.81 -0.43
N ARG A 58 -6.11 -20.53 -1.25
CA ARG A 58 -6.06 -19.34 -2.11
C ARG A 58 -7.23 -19.33 -3.11
N ASN A 59 -7.55 -20.48 -3.69
CA ASN A 59 -8.67 -20.62 -4.61
C ASN A 59 -10.02 -20.49 -3.89
N ARG A 60 -10.13 -20.92 -2.63
CA ARG A 60 -11.31 -20.65 -1.79
C ARG A 60 -11.47 -19.16 -1.55
N VAL A 61 -10.41 -18.47 -1.12
CA VAL A 61 -10.40 -17.01 -0.90
C VAL A 61 -10.79 -16.23 -2.15
N LYS A 62 -10.37 -16.68 -3.34
CA LYS A 62 -10.78 -16.09 -4.62
C LYS A 62 -12.29 -15.99 -4.77
N THR A 63 -13.06 -16.97 -4.28
CA THR A 63 -14.53 -17.00 -4.40
C THR A 63 -15.22 -15.86 -3.63
N LEU A 64 -14.54 -15.24 -2.66
CA LEU A 64 -15.07 -14.10 -1.91
C LEU A 64 -15.20 -12.84 -2.77
N PHE A 65 -14.48 -12.78 -3.90
CA PHE A 65 -14.50 -11.67 -4.83
C PHE A 65 -15.37 -12.02 -6.06
N PRO A 66 -16.13 -11.06 -6.62
CA PRO A 66 -16.95 -11.29 -7.81
C PRO A 66 -16.15 -11.26 -9.13
N HIS A 67 -14.81 -11.26 -9.07
CA HIS A 67 -13.90 -11.27 -10.21
C HIS A 67 -12.71 -12.20 -9.97
N ASP A 68 -11.93 -12.43 -11.03
CA ASP A 68 -10.79 -13.33 -11.01
C ASP A 68 -9.53 -12.76 -10.35
N MET A 69 -9.66 -11.80 -9.44
CA MET A 69 -8.55 -11.04 -8.83
C MET A 69 -7.63 -10.35 -9.85
N VAL A 70 -8.19 -9.96 -11.00
CA VAL A 70 -7.53 -9.15 -12.03
C VAL A 70 -8.34 -7.88 -12.31
N ASP A 71 -7.68 -6.83 -12.80
CA ASP A 71 -8.34 -5.61 -13.26
C ASP A 71 -8.82 -5.72 -14.72
N GLY A 72 -9.43 -4.65 -15.25
CA GLY A 72 -9.95 -4.63 -16.61
C GLY A 72 -8.92 -4.76 -17.73
N SER A 73 -7.62 -4.64 -17.40
CA SER A 73 -6.51 -4.88 -18.35
C SER A 73 -5.98 -6.31 -18.28
N GLY A 74 -6.45 -7.12 -17.31
CA GLY A 74 -5.92 -8.46 -17.02
C GLY A 74 -4.72 -8.46 -16.07
N ARG A 75 -4.33 -7.29 -15.53
CA ARG A 75 -3.27 -7.21 -14.50
C ARG A 75 -3.78 -7.82 -13.20
N ALA A 76 -2.95 -8.64 -12.56
CA ALA A 76 -3.24 -9.16 -11.23
C ALA A 76 -3.38 -8.00 -10.21
N LEU A 77 -4.47 -8.02 -9.44
CA LEU A 77 -4.67 -7.08 -8.35
C LEU A 77 -3.65 -7.34 -7.24
N THR A 78 -3.16 -6.26 -6.65
CA THR A 78 -2.24 -6.29 -5.51
C THR A 78 -2.96 -6.73 -4.24
N GLY A 79 -2.20 -7.18 -3.24
CA GLY A 79 -2.77 -7.49 -1.93
C GLY A 79 -3.43 -6.28 -1.26
N ASN A 80 -2.90 -5.07 -1.49
CA ASN A 80 -3.54 -3.82 -1.07
C ASN A 80 -4.93 -3.62 -1.70
N GLU A 81 -5.05 -3.72 -3.03
CA GLU A 81 -6.33 -3.57 -3.74
C GLU A 81 -7.37 -4.59 -3.24
N LEU A 82 -6.95 -5.84 -3.07
CA LEU A 82 -7.82 -6.91 -2.56
C LEU A 82 -8.21 -6.70 -1.09
N LEU A 83 -7.29 -6.21 -0.26
CA LEU A 83 -7.54 -5.94 1.16
C LEU A 83 -8.56 -4.83 1.37
N VAL A 84 -8.50 -3.75 0.58
CA VAL A 84 -9.49 -2.66 0.62
C VAL A 84 -10.89 -3.17 0.29
N GLU A 85 -11.01 -3.96 -0.79
CA GLU A 85 -12.29 -4.54 -1.17
C GLU A 85 -12.81 -5.55 -0.14
N LEU A 86 -11.93 -6.42 0.38
CA LEU A 86 -12.29 -7.39 1.40
C LEU A 86 -12.81 -6.70 2.67
N ALA A 87 -12.13 -5.64 3.12
CA ALA A 87 -12.54 -4.84 4.28
C ALA A 87 -13.94 -4.24 4.08
N GLY A 88 -14.18 -3.59 2.93
CA GLY A 88 -15.50 -3.03 2.62
C GLY A 88 -16.58 -4.11 2.52
N ARG A 89 -16.31 -5.23 1.86
CA ARG A 89 -17.27 -6.32 1.72
C ARG A 89 -17.62 -6.93 3.06
N LYS A 90 -16.63 -7.05 3.95
CA LYS A 90 -16.80 -7.59 5.31
C LYS A 90 -17.69 -6.72 6.19
N CYS A 91 -17.78 -5.41 5.97
CA CYS A 91 -18.73 -4.55 6.70
C CYS A 91 -20.19 -5.02 6.54
N TYR A 92 -20.52 -5.59 5.37
CA TYR A 92 -21.86 -6.03 5.01
C TYR A 92 -21.98 -7.53 4.75
N ASP A 93 -20.90 -8.29 4.94
CA ASP A 93 -20.75 -9.69 4.49
C ASP A 93 -21.24 -9.89 3.04
N SER A 94 -20.79 -9.02 2.13
CA SER A 94 -21.23 -8.97 0.73
C SER A 94 -20.22 -9.61 -0.23
N PHE A 95 -20.13 -10.95 -0.17
CA PHE A 95 -19.13 -11.74 -0.87
C PHE A 95 -19.63 -12.40 -2.16
N GLY A 96 -18.67 -12.80 -3.00
CA GLY A 96 -18.86 -13.63 -4.19
C GLY A 96 -19.68 -12.99 -5.29
N ARG A 97 -20.02 -13.81 -6.29
CA ARG A 97 -20.66 -13.36 -7.55
C ARG A 97 -22.03 -12.72 -7.38
N LYS A 98 -22.73 -13.00 -6.27
CA LYS A 98 -24.02 -12.36 -5.96
C LYS A 98 -23.84 -10.89 -5.52
N ALA A 99 -22.64 -10.47 -5.17
CA ALA A 99 -22.39 -9.10 -4.79
C ALA A 99 -22.44 -8.18 -6.01
N GLY A 100 -23.24 -7.10 -5.94
CA GLY A 100 -23.67 -6.32 -7.11
C GLY A 100 -22.61 -5.48 -7.83
N ARG A 101 -21.32 -5.56 -7.45
CA ARG A 101 -20.22 -4.80 -8.08
C ARG A 101 -19.15 -5.78 -8.57
N PRO A 102 -19.02 -5.99 -9.90
CA PRO A 102 -18.23 -7.08 -10.43
C PRO A 102 -16.72 -6.80 -10.49
N THR A 103 -16.26 -5.56 -10.29
CA THR A 103 -14.84 -5.19 -10.40
C THR A 103 -14.36 -4.48 -9.14
N ASN A 104 -13.11 -4.72 -8.74
CA ASN A 104 -12.44 -4.03 -7.63
C ASN A 104 -12.50 -2.49 -7.76
N ALA A 105 -12.03 -1.95 -8.89
CA ALA A 105 -12.04 -0.50 -9.13
C ALA A 105 -13.46 0.09 -9.07
N GLY A 106 -14.45 -0.59 -9.64
CA GLY A 106 -15.85 -0.17 -9.57
C GLY A 106 -16.45 -0.27 -8.16
N TYR A 107 -16.00 -1.21 -7.34
CA TYR A 107 -16.38 -1.32 -5.94
C TYR A 107 -15.83 -0.14 -5.13
N ILE A 108 -14.52 0.11 -5.20
CA ILE A 108 -13.86 1.22 -4.49
C ILE A 108 -14.41 2.57 -4.96
N ALA A 109 -14.59 2.78 -6.27
CA ALA A 109 -15.18 4.00 -6.78
C ALA A 109 -16.62 4.23 -6.29
N ASN A 110 -17.36 3.16 -5.95
CA ASN A 110 -18.70 3.27 -5.36
C ASN A 110 -18.64 3.71 -3.89
N THR A 111 -17.68 3.21 -3.10
CA THR A 111 -17.56 3.56 -1.67
C THR A 111 -17.24 5.04 -1.44
N GLN A 112 -16.63 5.70 -2.44
CA GLN A 112 -16.33 7.13 -2.42
C GLN A 112 -17.50 8.05 -2.82
N ARG A 113 -18.64 7.50 -3.27
CA ARG A 113 -19.80 8.31 -3.73
C ARG A 113 -20.77 8.68 -2.61
N TYR A 114 -20.63 8.12 -1.42
CA TYR A 114 -21.49 8.39 -0.27
C TYR A 114 -21.04 9.66 0.47
N ASP A 115 -21.94 10.25 1.26
CA ASP A 115 -21.64 11.39 2.13
C ASP A 115 -22.05 11.07 3.59
N PRO A 116 -21.08 10.84 4.50
CA PRO A 116 -19.64 10.81 4.26
C PRO A 116 -19.19 9.57 3.45
N PRO A 117 -18.07 9.65 2.71
CA PRO A 117 -17.54 8.50 2.00
C PRO A 117 -17.10 7.41 2.97
N HIS A 118 -17.21 6.15 2.56
CA HIS A 118 -16.69 5.01 3.35
C HIS A 118 -15.18 4.86 3.17
N ALA A 119 -14.43 5.96 3.25
CA ALA A 119 -12.99 6.00 2.97
C ALA A 119 -12.13 5.23 4.00
N SER A 120 -12.70 4.87 5.15
CA SER A 120 -11.99 4.10 6.19
C SER A 120 -11.58 2.69 5.75
N ILE A 121 -12.07 2.18 4.62
CA ILE A 121 -11.61 0.88 4.10
C ILE A 121 -10.23 0.98 3.42
N GLU A 122 -9.88 2.15 2.88
CA GLU A 122 -8.60 2.38 2.18
C GLU A 122 -7.42 2.41 3.16
N TYR A 123 -7.73 2.71 4.42
CA TYR A 123 -6.81 2.74 5.54
C TYR A 123 -6.16 1.39 5.88
N HIS A 124 -6.76 0.28 5.45
CA HIS A 124 -6.15 -1.05 5.61
C HIS A 124 -4.96 -1.27 4.67
N ALA A 125 -4.96 -0.64 3.49
CA ALA A 125 -3.84 -0.74 2.57
C ALA A 125 -2.69 0.14 3.05
N LYS A 126 -1.48 -0.44 3.08
CA LYS A 126 -0.26 0.26 3.44
C LYS A 126 0.84 -0.09 2.43
N MET A 127 1.73 0.86 2.22
CA MET A 127 2.91 0.70 1.37
C MET A 127 4.11 1.34 2.06
N SER A 128 5.26 0.70 1.90
CA SER A 128 6.54 1.29 2.30
C SER A 128 7.30 1.69 1.06
N PHE A 129 7.93 2.86 1.11
CA PHE A 129 8.71 3.41 0.01
C PHE A 129 10.16 3.60 0.44
N PHE A 130 11.08 3.33 -0.49
CA PHE A 130 12.42 3.85 -0.41
C PHE A 130 12.45 5.19 -1.14
N VAL A 131 12.96 6.21 -0.45
CA VAL A 131 13.11 7.57 -0.98
C VAL A 131 14.58 7.93 -0.93
N GLY A 132 15.18 8.17 -2.10
CA GLY A 132 16.59 8.51 -2.26
C GLY A 132 16.78 9.75 -3.15
N GLY A 133 17.96 10.36 -3.07
CA GLY A 133 18.28 11.55 -3.89
C GLY A 133 17.47 12.80 -3.52
N VAL A 134 16.96 12.88 -2.30
CA VAL A 134 16.24 14.06 -1.79
C VAL A 134 17.14 14.90 -0.89
N SER A 135 16.95 16.21 -0.90
CA SER A 135 17.67 17.09 0.02
C SER A 135 17.17 16.92 1.46
N ARG A 136 18.01 17.32 2.44
CA ARG A 136 17.61 17.38 3.85
C ARG A 136 16.39 18.27 4.07
N ARG A 137 16.22 19.32 3.25
CA ARG A 137 15.03 20.20 3.29
C ARG A 137 13.77 19.44 2.89
N VAL A 138 13.84 18.63 1.82
CA VAL A 138 12.71 17.79 1.40
C VAL A 138 12.35 16.80 2.49
N SER A 139 13.32 16.07 3.06
CA SER A 139 13.03 15.12 4.14
C SER A 139 12.45 15.80 5.38
N HIS A 140 12.91 17.02 5.71
CA HIS A 140 12.44 17.77 6.89
C HIS A 140 10.98 18.22 6.77
N GLU A 141 10.50 18.52 5.56
CA GLU A 141 9.07 18.76 5.31
C GLU A 141 8.31 17.44 5.18
N LEU A 142 8.89 16.43 4.54
CA LEU A 142 8.25 15.13 4.33
C LEU A 142 7.83 14.47 5.65
N ILE A 143 8.67 14.51 6.69
CA ILE A 143 8.35 13.93 8.00
C ILE A 143 7.19 14.67 8.72
N ARG A 144 6.73 15.82 8.20
CA ARG A 144 5.56 16.55 8.70
C ARG A 144 4.26 16.03 8.11
N HIS A 145 4.34 15.32 6.98
CA HIS A 145 3.19 14.67 6.38
C HIS A 145 2.90 13.36 7.12
N TYR A 146 1.89 13.40 7.97
CA TYR A 146 1.31 12.22 8.60
C TYR A 146 0.49 11.46 7.55
N VAL A 147 1.16 10.64 6.72
CA VAL A 147 0.48 9.84 5.69
C VAL A 147 0.32 8.41 6.20
N GLY A 148 -0.83 8.14 6.81
CA GLY A 148 -1.20 6.82 7.30
C GLY A 148 -2.53 6.85 8.05
N ALA A 149 -3.29 5.77 7.94
CA ALA A 149 -4.50 5.56 8.72
C ALA A 149 -4.31 5.37 10.23
N ASP A 150 -3.08 5.38 10.69
CA ASP A 150 -2.76 5.24 12.10
C ASP A 150 -2.81 6.66 12.66
N ARG A 151 -4.04 7.10 12.97
CA ARG A 151 -4.31 8.49 13.39
C ARG A 151 -3.52 8.92 14.63
N ASP A 152 -2.98 7.95 15.35
CA ASP A 152 -2.22 8.10 16.57
C ASP A 152 -0.78 7.58 16.44
N GLU A 153 -0.44 6.85 15.36
CA GLU A 153 0.94 6.43 15.04
C GLU A 153 1.41 7.13 13.76
N GLU A 154 2.23 8.15 14.02
CA GLU A 154 3.18 8.80 13.13
C GLU A 154 3.55 7.93 11.92
N GLY A 155 3.57 8.50 10.70
CA GLY A 155 4.28 7.86 9.60
C GLY A 155 5.66 7.43 10.11
N SER A 156 6.11 6.22 9.76
CA SER A 156 7.26 5.59 10.44
C SER A 156 8.54 5.67 9.59
N PRO A 157 9.14 6.85 9.36
CA PRO A 157 10.33 6.97 8.55
C PRO A 157 11.52 6.34 9.27
N SER A 158 12.31 5.57 8.52
CA SER A 158 13.69 5.27 8.88
C SER A 158 14.58 6.10 7.96
N GLN A 159 15.17 7.17 8.51
CA GLN A 159 16.02 8.09 7.75
C GLN A 159 17.49 7.85 8.08
N GLU A 160 18.34 7.94 7.06
CA GLU A 160 19.79 7.89 7.19
C GLU A 160 20.29 8.93 8.21
N SER A 161 21.09 8.48 9.18
CA SER A 161 21.46 9.27 10.33
C SER A 161 22.78 10.00 10.11
N THR A 162 22.73 11.33 10.12
CA THR A 162 23.92 12.18 10.04
C THR A 162 24.80 12.11 11.30
N ARG A 163 24.40 11.36 12.34
CA ARG A 163 25.23 11.07 13.52
C ARG A 163 26.18 9.90 13.30
N TYR A 164 25.88 9.05 12.31
CA TYR A 164 26.58 7.78 12.07
C TYR A 164 27.07 7.62 10.63
N VAL A 165 26.51 8.36 9.68
CA VAL A 165 26.88 8.32 8.26
C VAL A 165 27.33 9.71 7.80
N GLU A 166 28.52 9.77 7.22
CA GLU A 166 29.08 11.00 6.65
C GLU A 166 28.74 11.11 5.15
N HIS A 167 28.33 12.30 4.73
CA HIS A 167 28.00 12.63 3.33
C HIS A 167 28.72 13.90 2.90
N ALA A 168 30.02 14.00 3.20
CA ALA A 168 30.80 15.16 2.77
C ALA A 168 30.75 15.29 1.24
N GLY A 169 30.64 16.54 0.78
CA GLY A 169 30.63 16.87 -0.65
C GLY A 169 29.39 16.45 -1.43
N ARG A 170 28.33 15.87 -0.83
CA ARG A 170 27.12 15.44 -1.56
C ARG A 170 25.95 16.39 -1.39
N PHE A 171 25.43 16.91 -2.50
CA PHE A 171 24.29 17.85 -2.54
C PHE A 171 23.25 17.43 -3.57
N VAL A 172 22.03 17.95 -3.43
CA VAL A 172 20.96 17.79 -4.42
C VAL A 172 20.69 19.16 -5.03
N ALA A 173 20.75 19.26 -6.36
CA ALA A 173 20.45 20.49 -7.07
C ALA A 173 18.98 20.88 -6.90
N HIS A 174 18.72 22.18 -6.74
CA HIS A 174 17.35 22.67 -6.71
C HIS A 174 16.73 22.52 -8.12
N PRO A 175 15.48 22.02 -8.28
CA PRO A 175 14.89 21.84 -9.60
C PRO A 175 14.89 23.11 -10.48
N ALA A 176 14.77 24.29 -9.87
CA ALA A 176 14.80 25.58 -10.56
C ALA A 176 16.13 25.91 -11.27
N ILE A 177 17.24 25.22 -10.96
CA ILE A 177 18.55 25.45 -11.61
C ILE A 177 18.94 24.36 -12.61
N LEU A 178 18.10 23.34 -12.81
CA LEU A 178 18.39 22.19 -13.67
C LEU A 178 17.97 22.38 -15.14
N HIS A 179 17.23 23.43 -15.46
CA HIS A 179 16.66 23.69 -16.79
C HIS A 179 17.26 24.93 -17.49
N ASN A 180 18.46 25.35 -17.10
CA ASN A 180 19.21 26.43 -17.76
C ASN A 180 20.35 25.87 -18.61
#